data_AF-A0AAE9F262-F1
#
_entry.id   AF-A0AAE9F262-F1
#
_cell.length_a   1.000
_cell.length_b   1.000
_cell.length_c   1.000
_cell.angle_alpha   90.00
_cell.angle_beta   90.00
_cell.angle_gamma   90.00
#
_symmetry.space_group_name_H-M   'P 1'
#
loop_
_entity.id
_entity.type
_entity.pdbx_description
1 polymer ?
#
loop_
_entity_poly.entity_id
_entity_poly.type
_entity_poly.pdbx_seq_one_letter_code
_entity_poly.pdbx_strand_id
1 'polypeptide(L)'
;MHRFLILIGFLIIKTRLETVCPAESSNEKCSKLLSNLTIGSMENLDIEAAEALNKTCFELVDCYAEIDCEQAQKNKTFYQNLCERKELEMFETEACIKTFHSERKGKSFECMKDFEFFSKDESVRREAYTSGKSCFLEVTQNCSDLSINFIGKRFSHLVSIMARKTDEKSCEPIQDKLLSSQCSWELTELYDELTKQQTHALKSQIKGIVMQNLTEMCQDSKICLSTGCHVTERLTPVSEMCDNLNTPKQKLSNCLKSLVYSTDTLKKYKCTNMSDAKPNWYGSHSIEAYMFLTDKECVKTLIKAECEESIMEGIDEHWTEVGRVMAGASTN
;
A
#
# COMPACT_ATOMS: atom_id res chain seq x y z
N MET A 1 61.93 -2.80 57.59
CA MET A 1 61.71 -1.62 56.74
C MET A 1 61.22 -2.06 55.37
N HIS A 2 59.91 -2.22 55.16
CA HIS A 2 59.30 -2.35 53.84
C HIS A 2 58.07 -1.43 53.82
N ARG A 3 58.05 -0.49 52.88
CA ARG A 3 56.99 0.51 52.70
C ARG A 3 55.85 -0.10 51.89
N PHE A 4 54.63 -0.10 52.43
CA PHE A 4 53.41 -0.25 51.65
C PHE A 4 52.86 1.15 51.35
N LEU A 5 52.83 1.50 50.06
CA LEU A 5 52.11 2.65 49.53
C LEU A 5 50.67 2.21 49.24
N ILE A 6 49.69 2.79 49.94
CA ILE A 6 48.28 2.71 49.57
C ILE A 6 47.96 3.99 48.79
N LEU A 7 47.81 3.85 47.47
CA LEU A 7 47.22 4.87 46.60
C LEU A 7 45.71 4.63 46.58
N ILE A 8 44.96 5.49 47.27
CA ILE A 8 43.50 5.59 47.10
C ILE A 8 43.26 6.41 45.84
N GLY A 9 43.08 5.73 44.71
CA GLY A 9 42.55 6.33 43.49
C GLY A 9 41.06 6.55 43.65
N PHE A 10 40.63 7.81 43.74
CA PHE A 10 39.23 8.17 43.58
C PHE A 10 38.79 7.85 42.14
N LEU A 11 38.13 6.71 41.98
CA LEU A 11 37.26 6.44 40.82
C LEU A 11 36.10 7.43 40.89
N ILE A 12 36.20 8.53 40.14
CA ILE A 12 35.05 9.36 39.80
C ILE A 12 34.20 8.52 38.84
N ILE A 13 33.26 7.77 39.40
CA ILE A 13 32.15 7.21 38.64
C ILE A 13 31.32 8.42 38.19
N LYS A 14 31.52 8.84 36.94
CA LYS A 14 30.66 9.82 36.27
C LYS A 14 29.35 9.10 35.96
N THR A 15 28.47 8.97 36.95
CA THR A 15 27.07 8.65 36.71
C THR A 15 26.54 9.76 35.80
N ARG A 16 26.21 9.42 34.54
CA ARG A 16 25.31 10.24 33.73
C ARG A 16 23.98 10.27 34.52
N LEU A 17 23.76 11.30 35.31
CA LEU A 17 22.39 11.69 35.61
C LEU A 17 21.78 12.01 34.24
N GLU A 18 20.78 11.23 33.83
CA GLU A 18 19.85 11.66 32.79
C GLU A 18 19.28 13.00 33.26
N THR A 19 19.66 14.07 32.58
CA THR A 19 19.15 15.42 32.83
C THR A 19 17.69 15.44 32.41
N VAL A 20 16.80 15.09 33.34
CA VAL A 20 15.35 15.25 33.19
C VAL A 20 15.06 16.75 33.20
N CYS A 21 15.00 17.37 32.03
CA CYS A 21 14.42 18.71 31.90
C CYS A 21 12.90 18.57 31.98
N PRO A 22 12.20 19.35 32.83
CA PRO A 22 10.76 19.46 32.78
C PRO A 22 10.32 19.94 31.39
N ALA A 23 9.25 19.38 30.83
CA ALA A 23 8.73 19.74 29.50
C ALA A 23 8.48 21.26 29.32
N GLU A 24 8.13 21.95 30.41
CA GLU A 24 7.96 23.41 30.46
C GLU A 24 9.28 24.13 30.13
N SER A 25 10.42 23.67 30.64
CA SER A 25 11.72 24.34 30.44
C SER A 25 12.25 24.25 29.01
N SER A 26 12.00 23.14 28.30
CA SER A 26 12.40 22.98 26.90
C SER A 26 11.47 23.76 25.96
N ASN A 27 10.16 23.76 26.24
CA ASN A 27 9.18 24.49 25.44
C ASN A 27 9.32 25.99 25.62
N GLU A 28 9.64 26.47 26.82
CA GLU A 28 9.89 27.89 27.08
C GLU A 28 11.07 28.41 26.25
N LYS A 29 12.15 27.63 26.14
CA LYS A 29 13.34 27.97 25.34
C LYS A 29 13.04 28.10 23.84
N CYS A 30 12.13 27.28 23.31
CA CYS A 30 11.72 27.32 21.90
C CYS A 30 10.35 28.01 21.68
N SER A 31 9.79 28.67 22.70
CA SER A 31 8.40 29.17 22.73
C SER A 31 8.07 30.18 21.62
N LYS A 32 9.03 31.05 21.27
CA LYS A 32 8.87 32.02 20.18
C LYS A 32 8.73 31.36 18.81
N LEU A 33 9.41 30.24 18.60
CA LEU A 33 9.32 29.46 17.36
C LEU A 33 8.05 28.63 17.32
N LEU A 34 7.66 28.07 18.48
CA LEU A 34 6.36 27.41 18.66
C LEU A 34 5.20 28.33 18.28
N SER A 35 5.17 29.56 18.80
CA SER A 35 4.09 30.50 18.49
C SER A 35 3.98 30.83 17.00
N ASN A 36 5.12 30.93 16.30
CA ASN A 36 5.13 31.18 14.86
C ASN A 36 4.61 29.98 14.06
N LEU A 37 4.85 28.75 14.55
CA LEU A 37 4.31 27.53 13.95
C LEU A 37 2.79 27.43 14.13
N THR A 38 2.26 27.77 15.31
CA THR A 38 0.81 27.70 15.61
C THR A 38 0.00 28.76 14.88
N ILE A 39 0.58 29.93 14.60
CA ILE A 39 -0.06 31.01 13.82
C ILE A 39 -0.15 30.61 12.33
N GLY A 40 0.70 29.69 11.86
CA GLY A 40 0.73 29.15 10.51
C GLY A 40 -0.30 28.04 10.23
N SER A 41 -1.33 27.84 11.06
CA SER A 41 -2.45 26.95 10.72
C SER A 41 -3.30 27.58 9.61
N MET A 42 -2.79 27.54 8.38
CA MET A 42 -3.33 28.26 7.24
C MET A 42 -3.65 27.25 6.13
N GLU A 43 -4.94 27.03 5.91
CA GLU A 43 -5.43 26.51 4.65
C GLU A 43 -5.04 27.52 3.54
N ASN A 44 -4.50 27.04 2.42
CA ASN A 44 -4.06 27.83 1.25
C ASN A 44 -2.90 28.81 1.51
N LEU A 45 -1.73 28.28 1.85
CA LEU A 45 -0.47 29.03 1.93
C LEU A 45 0.11 29.27 0.53
N ASP A 46 0.50 30.50 0.22
CA ASP A 46 1.30 30.81 -0.97
C ASP A 46 2.77 30.37 -0.80
N ILE A 47 3.57 30.50 -1.87
CA ILE A 47 4.98 30.05 -1.89
C ILE A 47 5.81 30.77 -0.82
N GLU A 48 5.57 32.06 -0.58
CA GLU A 48 6.33 32.84 0.40
C GLU A 48 6.02 32.38 1.83
N ALA A 49 4.75 32.14 2.11
CA ALA A 49 4.31 31.62 3.39
C ALA A 49 4.80 30.18 3.62
N ALA A 50 4.92 29.38 2.56
CA ALA A 50 5.53 28.06 2.60
C ALA A 50 7.04 28.08 2.91
N GLU A 51 7.77 29.02 2.32
CA GLU A 51 9.19 29.22 2.62
C GLU A 51 9.41 29.72 4.06
N ALA A 52 8.56 30.63 4.54
CA ALA A 52 8.61 31.16 5.90
C ALA A 52 8.27 30.10 6.97
N LEU A 53 7.25 29.26 6.71
CA LEU A 53 6.91 28.15 7.59
C LEU A 53 8.06 27.14 7.64
N ASN A 54 8.65 26.81 6.50
CA ASN A 54 9.76 25.86 6.48
C ASN A 54 11.00 26.38 7.22
N LYS A 55 11.30 27.68 7.10
CA LYS A 55 12.36 28.30 7.89
C LYS A 55 12.08 28.17 9.39
N THR A 56 10.85 28.47 9.82
CA THR A 56 10.44 28.32 11.22
C THR A 56 10.57 26.87 11.69
N CYS A 57 10.24 25.91 10.83
CA CYS A 57 10.40 24.49 11.07
C CYS A 57 11.87 24.09 11.33
N PHE A 58 12.80 24.51 10.47
CA PHE A 58 14.23 24.23 10.68
C PHE A 58 14.74 24.83 11.99
N GLU A 59 14.44 26.10 12.25
CA GLU A 59 14.85 26.78 13.47
C GLU A 59 14.29 26.09 14.73
N LEU A 60 13.05 25.59 14.67
CA LEU A 60 12.42 24.89 15.78
C LEU A 60 13.07 23.53 16.05
N VAL A 61 13.35 22.75 15.00
CA VAL A 61 14.04 21.46 15.10
C VAL A 61 15.45 21.64 15.64
N ASP A 62 16.19 22.64 15.17
CA ASP A 62 17.53 22.97 15.65
C ASP A 62 17.50 23.42 17.12
N CYS A 63 16.52 24.25 17.51
CA CYS A 63 16.35 24.68 18.89
C CYS A 63 16.23 23.51 19.86
N TYR A 64 15.45 22.47 19.52
CA TYR A 64 15.34 21.27 20.34
C TYR A 64 16.58 20.36 20.25
N ALA A 65 17.26 20.35 19.11
CA ALA A 65 18.50 19.57 18.94
C ALA A 65 19.62 20.03 19.87
N GLU A 66 19.69 21.33 20.18
CA GLU A 66 20.67 21.92 21.10
C GLU A 66 20.41 21.65 22.59
N ILE A 67 19.27 21.06 22.93
CA ILE A 67 18.89 20.79 24.32
C ILE A 67 19.16 19.32 24.64
N ASP A 68 20.17 19.08 25.49
CA ASP A 68 20.60 17.74 25.90
C ASP A 68 19.68 17.16 27.00
N CYS A 69 18.46 16.78 26.59
CA CYS A 69 17.52 16.05 27.42
C CYS A 69 16.54 15.20 26.59
N GLU A 70 16.03 14.12 27.17
CA GLU A 70 15.13 13.17 26.49
C GLU A 70 13.87 13.85 25.94
N GLN A 71 13.25 14.74 26.74
CA GLN A 71 12.03 15.44 26.32
C GLN A 71 12.26 16.36 25.12
N ALA A 72 13.40 17.06 25.07
CA ALA A 72 13.73 17.87 23.91
C ALA A 72 14.01 17.02 22.67
N GLN A 73 14.65 15.85 22.82
CA GLN A 73 14.84 14.95 21.68
C GLN A 73 13.52 14.35 21.17
N LYS A 74 12.55 14.08 22.06
CA LYS A 74 11.18 13.73 21.68
C LYS A 74 10.50 14.88 20.91
N ASN A 75 10.58 16.10 21.43
CA ASN A 75 10.00 17.28 20.76
C ASN A 75 10.66 17.55 19.40
N LYS A 76 11.99 17.44 19.31
CA LYS A 76 12.74 17.53 18.05
C LYS A 76 12.15 16.59 17.01
N THR A 77 12.01 15.30 17.37
CA THR A 77 11.48 14.27 16.47
C THR A 77 10.04 14.57 16.07
N PHE A 78 9.20 14.97 17.02
CA PHE A 78 7.81 15.34 16.78
C PHE A 78 7.68 16.52 15.79
N TYR A 79 8.38 17.62 16.04
CA TYR A 79 8.32 18.80 15.19
C TYR A 79 8.97 18.58 13.84
N GLN A 80 10.04 17.78 13.76
CA GLN A 80 10.61 17.37 12.49
C GLN A 80 9.59 16.62 11.63
N ASN A 81 8.94 15.60 12.19
CA ASN A 81 7.92 14.83 11.47
C ASN A 81 6.70 15.70 11.07
N LEU A 82 6.25 16.59 11.95
CA LEU A 82 5.15 17.50 11.68
C LEU A 82 5.48 18.45 10.52
N CYS A 83 6.66 19.06 10.57
CA CYS A 83 7.13 20.03 9.59
C CYS A 83 7.34 19.41 8.22
N GLU A 84 8.00 18.26 8.13
CA GLU A 84 8.22 17.57 6.86
C GLU A 84 6.91 17.12 6.23
N ARG A 85 5.96 16.59 7.02
CA ARG A 85 4.63 16.27 6.52
C ARG A 85 3.94 17.51 5.95
N LYS A 86 3.98 18.63 6.66
CA LYS A 86 3.35 19.88 6.21
C LYS A 86 4.02 20.45 4.97
N GLU A 87 5.35 20.40 4.90
CA GLU A 87 6.09 20.82 3.73
C GLU A 87 5.69 20.00 2.49
N LEU A 88 5.68 18.66 2.60
CA LEU A 88 5.29 17.78 1.50
C LEU A 88 3.82 17.93 1.10
N GLU A 89 2.92 18.24 2.03
CA GLU A 89 1.52 18.57 1.74
C GLU A 89 1.41 19.88 0.96
N MET A 90 2.07 20.95 1.43
CA MET A 90 1.97 22.29 0.87
C MET A 90 2.57 22.41 -0.53
N PHE A 91 3.69 21.72 -0.78
CA PHE A 91 4.30 21.68 -2.11
C PHE A 91 3.72 20.56 -2.99
N GLU A 92 2.62 19.92 -2.56
CA GLU A 92 1.95 18.80 -3.24
C GLU A 92 2.89 17.61 -3.54
N THR A 93 4.04 17.56 -2.86
CA THR A 93 5.11 16.62 -3.12
C THR A 93 4.71 15.21 -2.69
N GLU A 94 3.85 15.06 -1.67
CA GLU A 94 3.27 13.76 -1.31
C GLU A 94 2.53 13.12 -2.52
N ALA A 95 1.72 13.90 -3.24
CA ALA A 95 0.99 13.38 -4.41
C ALA A 95 1.96 13.02 -5.55
N CYS A 96 2.97 13.86 -5.78
CA CYS A 96 4.00 13.61 -6.78
C CYS A 96 4.81 12.32 -6.49
N ILE A 97 5.17 12.08 -5.23
CA ILE A 97 5.88 10.85 -4.81
C ILE A 97 4.99 9.61 -5.02
N LYS A 98 3.69 9.69 -4.74
CA LYS A 98 2.76 8.58 -5.03
C LYS A 98 2.69 8.28 -6.52
N THR A 99 2.68 9.31 -7.37
CA THR A 99 2.77 9.12 -8.83
C THR A 99 4.07 8.40 -9.20
N PHE A 100 5.21 8.81 -8.62
CA PHE A 100 6.49 8.13 -8.81
C PHE A 100 6.44 6.65 -8.40
N HIS A 101 5.83 6.31 -7.26
CA HIS A 101 5.66 4.92 -6.83
C HIS A 101 4.75 4.08 -7.74
N SER A 102 3.82 4.73 -8.45
CA SER A 102 2.91 4.08 -9.39
C SER A 102 3.43 4.04 -10.84
N GLU A 103 4.59 4.64 -11.14
CA GLU A 103 5.12 4.69 -12.50
C GLU A 103 5.63 3.30 -12.92
N ARG A 104 5.12 2.81 -14.05
CA ARG A 104 5.35 1.42 -14.52
C ARG A 104 5.55 1.33 -16.03
N LYS A 105 5.55 2.44 -16.76
CA LYS A 105 5.65 2.44 -18.22
C LYS A 105 6.51 3.58 -18.74
N GLY A 106 6.96 3.45 -19.99
CA GLY A 106 7.75 4.47 -20.64
C GLY A 106 9.22 4.47 -20.22
N LYS A 107 9.95 5.46 -20.72
CA LYS A 107 11.41 5.56 -20.57
C LYS A 107 11.84 5.82 -19.13
N SER A 108 11.05 6.62 -18.41
CA SER A 108 11.28 6.95 -17.01
C SER A 108 11.23 5.71 -16.12
N PHE A 109 10.26 4.81 -16.33
CA PHE A 109 10.19 3.53 -15.62
C PHE A 109 11.39 2.61 -15.93
N GLU A 110 11.81 2.52 -17.19
CA GLU A 110 12.99 1.71 -17.55
C GLU A 110 14.25 2.21 -16.83
N CYS A 111 14.43 3.53 -16.72
CA CYS A 111 15.51 4.16 -15.94
C CYS A 111 15.42 3.79 -14.44
N MET A 112 14.20 3.74 -13.89
CA MET A 112 14.01 3.45 -12.47
C MET A 112 14.44 2.03 -12.05
N LYS A 113 14.39 1.06 -12.98
CA LYS A 113 14.71 -0.36 -12.68
C LYS A 113 16.15 -0.58 -12.25
N ASP A 114 17.06 0.33 -12.60
CA ASP A 114 18.47 0.25 -12.26
C ASP A 114 18.77 0.67 -10.81
N PHE A 115 17.76 1.15 -10.07
CA PHE A 115 17.93 1.71 -8.73
C PHE A 115 16.93 1.13 -7.73
N GLU A 116 17.43 0.80 -6.54
CA GLU A 116 16.59 0.27 -5.45
C GLU A 116 15.94 1.39 -4.60
N PHE A 117 15.10 2.24 -5.22
CA PHE A 117 14.42 3.35 -4.53
C PHE A 117 13.56 2.91 -3.34
N PHE A 118 13.15 1.64 -3.32
CA PHE A 118 12.24 1.05 -2.33
C PHE A 118 12.92 0.08 -1.37
N SER A 119 14.27 0.01 -1.39
CA SER A 119 15.02 -0.85 -0.47
C SER A 119 14.67 -0.54 0.99
N LYS A 120 14.64 -1.58 1.83
CA LYS A 120 14.47 -1.40 3.29
C LYS A 120 15.72 -0.84 3.96
N ASP A 121 16.87 -1.00 3.31
CA ASP A 121 18.14 -0.47 3.80
C ASP A 121 18.24 1.04 3.55
N GLU A 122 18.51 1.80 4.62
CA GLU A 122 18.62 3.27 4.57
C GLU A 122 19.69 3.74 3.58
N SER A 123 20.85 3.08 3.59
CA SER A 123 22.02 3.46 2.79
C SER A 123 21.76 3.18 1.32
N VAL A 124 21.22 1.99 1.02
CA VAL A 124 20.87 1.59 -0.35
C VAL A 124 19.82 2.53 -0.93
N ARG A 125 18.76 2.83 -0.17
CA ARG A 125 17.71 3.75 -0.61
C ARG A 125 18.25 5.17 -0.81
N ARG A 126 19.11 5.65 0.09
CA ARG A 126 19.78 6.96 -0.06
C ARG A 126 20.61 7.02 -1.34
N GLU A 127 21.37 5.97 -1.62
CA GLU A 127 22.19 5.85 -2.83
C GLU A 127 21.29 5.81 -4.08
N ALA A 128 20.22 5.02 -4.08
CA ALA A 128 19.26 4.94 -5.17
C ALA A 128 18.65 6.31 -5.51
N TYR A 129 18.16 7.05 -4.51
CA TYR A 129 17.64 8.41 -4.74
C TYR A 129 18.71 9.40 -5.23
N THR A 130 19.94 9.28 -4.72
CA THR A 130 21.03 10.20 -5.08
C THR A 130 21.54 9.95 -6.49
N SER A 131 21.88 8.71 -6.81
CA SER A 131 22.41 8.28 -8.10
C SER A 131 21.33 8.25 -9.19
N GLY A 132 20.10 7.88 -8.81
CA GLY A 132 18.92 7.83 -9.68
C GLY A 132 18.18 9.17 -9.81
N LYS A 133 18.78 10.29 -9.36
CA LYS A 133 18.15 11.62 -9.36
C LYS A 133 17.55 12.00 -10.71
N SER A 134 18.24 11.73 -11.81
CA SER A 134 17.72 12.05 -13.15
C SER A 134 16.45 11.27 -13.49
N CYS A 135 16.40 9.97 -13.16
CA CYS A 135 15.21 9.14 -13.38
C CYS A 135 14.04 9.67 -12.54
N PHE A 136 14.29 9.96 -11.26
CA PHE A 136 13.27 10.52 -10.38
C PHE A 136 12.72 11.84 -10.94
N LEU A 137 13.61 12.75 -11.32
CA LEU A 137 13.20 14.04 -11.89
C LEU A 137 12.37 13.87 -13.16
N GLU A 138 12.73 12.95 -14.06
CA GLU A 138 11.98 12.68 -15.30
C GLU A 138 10.53 12.25 -15.02
N VAL A 139 10.32 11.34 -14.07
CA VAL A 139 8.96 10.90 -13.66
C VAL A 139 8.16 12.07 -13.09
N THR A 140 8.82 12.89 -12.26
CA THR A 140 8.17 14.01 -11.57
C THR A 140 7.92 15.24 -12.45
N GLN A 141 8.31 15.24 -13.72
CA GLN A 141 8.04 16.35 -14.65
C GLN A 141 6.55 16.58 -14.91
N ASN A 142 5.71 15.57 -14.67
CA ASN A 142 4.25 15.67 -14.82
C ASN A 142 3.54 16.10 -13.52
N CYS A 143 4.29 16.38 -12.45
CA CYS A 143 3.73 16.90 -11.21
C CYS A 143 3.39 18.39 -11.32
N SER A 144 2.79 18.97 -10.27
CA SER A 144 2.51 20.40 -10.25
C SER A 144 3.79 21.23 -10.21
N ASP A 145 3.70 22.48 -10.68
CA ASP A 145 4.82 23.43 -10.67
C ASP A 145 5.41 23.62 -9.26
N LEU A 146 4.56 23.55 -8.22
CA LEU A 146 4.97 23.61 -6.81
C LEU A 146 5.87 22.43 -6.46
N SER A 147 5.45 21.20 -6.80
CA SER A 147 6.26 20.00 -6.59
C SER A 147 7.56 20.04 -7.37
N ILE A 148 7.52 20.41 -8.66
CA ILE A 148 8.70 20.47 -9.52
C ILE A 148 9.73 21.46 -8.96
N ASN A 149 9.28 22.65 -8.55
CA ASN A 149 10.14 23.69 -7.97
C ASN A 149 10.75 23.22 -6.64
N PHE A 150 9.94 22.61 -5.76
CA PHE A 150 10.40 22.04 -4.50
C PHE A 150 11.46 20.95 -4.72
N ILE A 151 11.13 19.92 -5.51
CA ILE A 151 12.01 18.79 -5.80
C ILE A 151 13.32 19.28 -6.44
N GLY A 152 13.24 20.21 -7.40
CA GLY A 152 14.39 20.78 -8.08
C GLY A 152 15.36 21.50 -7.14
N LYS A 153 14.83 22.37 -6.25
CA LYS A 153 15.65 23.17 -5.33
C LYS A 153 16.09 22.41 -4.08
N ARG A 154 15.29 21.45 -3.61
CA ARG A 154 15.45 20.79 -2.30
C ARG A 154 15.60 19.28 -2.41
N PHE A 155 16.07 18.78 -3.55
CA PHE A 155 16.24 17.34 -3.77
C PHE A 155 17.01 16.64 -2.64
N SER A 156 18.13 17.19 -2.17
CA SER A 156 18.91 16.57 -1.08
C SER A 156 18.13 16.47 0.23
N HIS A 157 17.25 17.44 0.51
CA HIS A 157 16.35 17.37 1.65
C HIS A 157 15.28 16.29 1.45
N LEU A 158 14.68 16.21 0.26
CA LEU A 158 13.77 15.12 -0.09
C LEU A 158 14.42 13.75 0.09
N VAL A 159 15.68 13.56 -0.35
CA VAL A 159 16.44 12.33 -0.11
C VAL A 159 16.60 12.06 1.39
N SER A 160 16.83 13.09 2.21
CA SER A 160 16.94 12.92 3.67
C SER A 160 15.64 12.44 4.33
N ILE A 161 14.49 12.80 3.77
CA ILE A 161 13.18 12.31 4.18
C ILE A 161 12.99 10.88 3.68
N MET A 162 13.08 10.66 2.37
CA MET A 162 12.78 9.38 1.71
C MET A 162 13.71 8.24 2.14
N ALA A 163 14.97 8.56 2.41
CA ALA A 163 15.94 7.54 2.80
C ALA A 163 15.85 7.14 4.26
N ARG A 164 15.27 7.97 5.15
CA ARG A 164 15.33 7.83 6.62
C ARG A 164 15.07 6.40 7.11
N LYS A 165 15.73 6.03 8.20
CA LYS A 165 15.46 4.74 8.84
C LYS A 165 14.02 4.69 9.34
N THR A 166 13.31 3.67 8.92
CA THR A 166 11.97 3.32 9.38
C THR A 166 12.10 2.64 10.74
N ASP A 167 11.39 3.12 11.77
CA ASP A 167 11.22 2.35 13.01
C ASP A 167 9.94 1.53 12.86
N GLU A 168 10.07 0.21 12.82
CA GLU A 168 8.94 -0.73 12.68
C GLU A 168 7.85 -0.52 13.76
N LYS A 169 8.17 0.15 14.87
CA LYS A 169 7.23 0.43 15.96
C LYS A 169 6.59 1.81 15.91
N SER A 170 7.17 2.78 15.20
CA SER A 170 6.64 4.15 15.15
C SER A 170 6.32 4.53 13.71
N CYS A 171 5.03 4.53 13.39
CA CYS A 171 4.52 4.95 12.07
C CYS A 171 4.37 6.47 11.94
N GLU A 172 5.06 7.25 12.77
CA GLU A 172 4.92 8.71 12.78
C GLU A 172 5.61 9.42 11.60
N PRO A 173 6.78 8.98 11.10
CA PRO A 173 7.44 9.61 9.98
C PRO A 173 6.60 9.58 8.69
N ILE A 174 6.59 10.71 7.94
CA ILE A 174 5.88 10.79 6.66
C ILE A 174 6.42 9.80 5.62
N GLN A 175 7.72 9.50 5.70
CA GLN A 175 8.38 8.52 4.85
C GLN A 175 7.74 7.12 4.95
N ASP A 176 7.36 6.68 6.15
CA ASP A 176 6.71 5.39 6.33
C ASP A 176 5.37 5.29 5.58
N LYS A 177 4.57 6.37 5.62
CA LYS A 177 3.33 6.52 4.84
C LYS A 177 3.62 6.55 3.33
N LEU A 178 4.69 7.21 2.91
CA LEU A 178 5.05 7.31 1.49
C LEU A 178 5.55 5.96 0.97
N LEU A 179 6.43 5.27 1.67
CA LEU A 179 6.87 3.93 1.30
C LEU A 179 5.70 2.97 1.26
N SER A 180 4.77 3.04 2.22
CA SER A 180 3.62 2.16 2.22
C SER A 180 2.63 2.42 1.07
N SER A 181 2.66 3.63 0.49
CA SER A 181 1.90 3.93 -0.73
C SER A 181 2.38 3.13 -1.95
N GLN A 182 3.61 2.60 -1.95
CA GLN A 182 4.09 1.73 -3.03
C GLN A 182 3.16 0.52 -3.18
N CYS A 183 2.76 -0.10 -2.05
CA CYS A 183 1.87 -1.24 -1.98
C CYS A 183 0.50 -1.00 -2.63
N SER A 184 0.11 0.27 -2.82
CA SER A 184 -1.14 0.61 -3.50
C SER A 184 -1.11 0.16 -4.96
N TRP A 185 0.07 0.14 -5.60
CA TRP A 185 0.21 -0.39 -6.95
C TRP A 185 0.05 -1.91 -6.98
N GLU A 186 0.80 -2.66 -6.16
CA GLU A 186 0.71 -4.13 -6.14
C GLU A 186 -0.73 -4.58 -5.87
N LEU A 187 -1.44 -3.83 -5.00
CA LEU A 187 -2.87 -4.03 -4.80
C LEU A 187 -3.73 -3.70 -6.02
N THR A 188 -3.48 -2.57 -6.68
CA THR A 188 -4.22 -2.19 -7.89
C THR A 188 -4.03 -3.24 -8.99
N GLU A 189 -2.80 -3.72 -9.17
CA GLU A 189 -2.47 -4.76 -10.15
C GLU A 189 -3.17 -6.09 -9.82
N LEU A 190 -3.19 -6.47 -8.53
CA LEU A 190 -3.95 -7.62 -8.06
C LEU A 190 -5.45 -7.48 -8.36
N TYR A 191 -6.06 -6.32 -8.04
CA TYR A 191 -7.48 -6.07 -8.33
C TYR A 191 -7.79 -6.05 -9.83
N ASP A 192 -6.91 -5.45 -10.64
CA ASP A 192 -7.06 -5.42 -12.09
C ASP A 192 -6.97 -6.81 -12.69
N GLU A 193 -6.02 -7.64 -12.23
CA GLU A 193 -5.88 -9.01 -12.70
C GLU A 193 -7.06 -9.87 -12.26
N LEU A 194 -7.55 -9.70 -11.02
CA LEU A 194 -8.80 -10.32 -10.57
C LEU A 194 -9.98 -9.93 -11.47
N THR A 195 -10.09 -8.65 -11.82
CA THR A 195 -11.17 -8.12 -12.67
C THR A 195 -11.04 -8.61 -14.10
N LYS A 196 -9.82 -8.67 -14.66
CA LYS A 196 -9.55 -9.22 -15.99
C LYS A 196 -9.86 -10.69 -16.06
N GLN A 197 -9.45 -11.49 -15.07
CA GLN A 197 -9.74 -12.92 -15.04
C GLN A 197 -11.23 -13.19 -14.88
N GLN A 198 -11.93 -12.40 -14.05
CA GLN A 198 -13.39 -12.42 -14.02
C GLN A 198 -13.96 -12.10 -15.41
N THR A 199 -13.55 -11.01 -16.04
CA THR A 199 -14.05 -10.58 -17.37
C THR A 199 -13.70 -11.54 -18.51
N HIS A 200 -12.52 -12.17 -18.48
CA HIS A 200 -12.11 -13.18 -19.45
C HIS A 200 -12.85 -14.50 -19.24
N ALA A 201 -13.10 -14.91 -17.99
CA ALA A 201 -13.96 -16.05 -17.68
C ALA A 201 -15.40 -15.82 -18.20
N LEU A 202 -15.89 -14.58 -18.18
CA LEU A 202 -17.18 -14.21 -18.78
C LEU A 202 -17.18 -14.30 -20.33
N LYS A 203 -16.04 -14.07 -20.99
CA LYS A 203 -15.97 -13.91 -22.46
C LYS A 203 -15.47 -15.13 -23.23
N SER A 204 -14.67 -16.01 -22.64
CA SER A 204 -13.77 -16.88 -23.43
C SER A 204 -14.04 -18.39 -23.42
N GLN A 205 -15.02 -18.90 -22.67
CA GLN A 205 -15.28 -20.36 -22.58
C GLN A 205 -14.01 -21.20 -22.24
N ILE A 206 -13.01 -20.61 -21.58
CA ILE A 206 -11.73 -21.29 -21.27
C ILE A 206 -11.90 -22.19 -20.05
N LYS A 207 -11.38 -23.42 -20.15
CA LYS A 207 -11.16 -24.33 -19.03
C LYS A 207 -10.08 -23.77 -18.10
N GLY A 208 -10.50 -23.43 -16.88
CA GLY A 208 -9.59 -23.04 -15.81
C GLY A 208 -9.24 -21.56 -15.83
N ILE A 209 -9.47 -20.89 -14.70
CA ILE A 209 -8.87 -19.59 -14.42
C ILE A 209 -7.40 -19.85 -14.16
N VAL A 210 -6.50 -19.14 -14.85
CA VAL A 210 -5.05 -19.22 -14.61
C VAL A 210 -4.75 -18.56 -13.26
N MET A 211 -4.95 -19.33 -12.19
CA MET A 211 -4.90 -18.88 -10.79
C MET A 211 -3.46 -18.75 -10.25
N GLN A 212 -2.45 -19.22 -10.99
CA GLN A 212 -1.06 -19.27 -10.53
C GLN A 212 -0.46 -17.87 -10.29
N ASN A 213 -0.65 -16.92 -11.24
CA ASN A 213 -0.13 -15.56 -11.07
C ASN A 213 -0.82 -14.82 -9.91
N LEU A 214 -2.11 -15.06 -9.67
CA LEU A 214 -2.84 -14.39 -8.60
C LEU A 214 -2.36 -14.77 -7.20
N THR A 215 -1.91 -16.02 -7.02
CA THR A 215 -1.44 -16.48 -5.70
C THR A 215 -0.13 -15.80 -5.31
N GLU A 216 0.80 -15.67 -6.26
CA GLU A 216 2.07 -14.94 -6.09
C GLU A 216 1.82 -13.45 -5.83
N MET A 217 1.01 -12.80 -6.68
CA MET A 217 0.62 -11.40 -6.50
C MET A 217 -0.05 -11.13 -5.14
N CYS A 218 -0.83 -12.09 -4.64
CA CYS A 218 -1.43 -12.03 -3.32
C CYS A 218 -0.41 -12.13 -2.19
N GLN A 219 0.59 -13.00 -2.32
CA GLN A 219 1.66 -13.09 -1.33
C GLN A 219 2.50 -11.82 -1.32
N ASP A 220 2.87 -11.30 -2.48
CA ASP A 220 3.63 -10.05 -2.62
C ASP A 220 2.86 -8.87 -2.02
N SER A 221 1.56 -8.77 -2.33
CA SER A 221 0.68 -7.75 -1.74
C SER A 221 0.61 -7.88 -0.21
N LYS A 222 0.39 -9.08 0.32
CA LYS A 222 0.36 -9.33 1.77
C LYS A 222 1.67 -8.94 2.44
N ILE A 223 2.80 -9.34 1.86
CA ILE A 223 4.14 -9.02 2.36
C ILE A 223 4.31 -7.50 2.38
N CYS A 224 3.98 -6.82 1.29
CA CYS A 224 4.08 -5.37 1.18
C CYS A 224 3.27 -4.69 2.31
N LEU A 225 1.99 -5.03 2.45
CA LEU A 225 1.10 -4.44 3.47
C LEU A 225 1.50 -4.79 4.90
N SER A 226 2.00 -6.00 5.15
CA SER A 226 2.42 -6.43 6.50
C SER A 226 3.65 -5.70 7.00
N THR A 227 4.43 -5.14 6.08
CA THR A 227 5.67 -4.41 6.38
C THR A 227 5.49 -2.89 6.33
N GLY A 228 4.35 -2.41 5.82
CA GLY A 228 4.05 -1.00 5.67
C GLY A 228 3.27 -0.44 6.87
N CYS A 229 3.77 0.67 7.41
CA CYS A 229 3.04 1.48 8.37
C CYS A 229 1.75 2.06 7.75
N HIS A 230 0.67 2.11 8.54
CA HIS A 230 -0.67 2.62 8.16
C HIS A 230 -1.47 1.83 7.12
N VAL A 231 -0.99 0.68 6.64
CA VAL A 231 -1.75 -0.13 5.65
C VAL A 231 -2.46 -1.33 6.28
N THR A 232 -2.45 -1.43 7.60
CA THR A 232 -3.15 -2.48 8.38
C THR A 232 -4.65 -2.49 8.13
N GLU A 233 -5.28 -1.35 7.85
CA GLU A 233 -6.72 -1.29 7.53
C GLU A 233 -7.07 -2.06 6.24
N ARG A 234 -6.15 -2.07 5.25
CA ARG A 234 -6.34 -2.82 4.00
C ARG A 234 -5.77 -4.23 4.07
N LEU A 235 -4.87 -4.51 5.02
CA LEU A 235 -4.27 -5.83 5.20
C LEU A 235 -5.32 -6.91 5.46
N THR A 236 -6.30 -6.66 6.35
CA THR A 236 -7.32 -7.66 6.65
C THR A 236 -8.19 -7.98 5.43
N PRO A 237 -8.82 -7.00 4.74
CA PRO A 237 -9.58 -7.27 3.52
C PRO A 237 -8.78 -7.96 2.41
N VAL A 238 -7.52 -7.55 2.20
CA VAL A 238 -6.65 -8.16 1.19
C VAL A 238 -6.26 -9.57 1.61
N SER A 239 -5.97 -9.81 2.89
CA SER A 239 -5.64 -11.15 3.37
C SER A 239 -6.81 -12.09 3.19
N GLU A 240 -8.00 -11.68 3.62
CA GLU A 240 -9.23 -12.46 3.44
C GLU A 240 -9.50 -12.74 1.96
N MET A 241 -9.39 -11.74 1.09
CA MET A 241 -9.57 -11.92 -0.36
C MET A 241 -8.58 -12.97 -0.89
N CYS A 242 -7.31 -12.84 -0.56
CA CYS A 242 -6.24 -13.73 -0.99
C CYS A 242 -6.38 -15.15 -0.44
N ASP A 243 -6.76 -15.29 0.84
CA ASP A 243 -7.04 -16.59 1.47
C ASP A 243 -8.23 -17.27 0.79
N ASN A 244 -9.19 -16.48 0.32
CA ASN A 244 -10.38 -16.99 -0.35
C ASN A 244 -10.15 -17.40 -1.81
N LEU A 245 -9.11 -16.91 -2.52
CA LEU A 245 -8.90 -17.16 -3.95
C LEU A 245 -8.88 -18.64 -4.34
N ASN A 246 -8.29 -19.48 -3.48
CA ASN A 246 -8.11 -20.91 -3.75
C ASN A 246 -9.04 -21.82 -2.93
N THR A 247 -10.01 -21.25 -2.20
CA THR A 247 -10.96 -22.06 -1.43
C THR A 247 -11.85 -22.89 -2.36
N PRO A 248 -12.29 -24.10 -1.95
CA PRO A 248 -13.26 -24.89 -2.70
C PRO A 248 -14.50 -24.07 -3.07
N LYS A 249 -14.95 -23.23 -2.13
CA LYS A 249 -16.03 -22.26 -2.32
C LYS A 249 -15.79 -21.30 -3.50
N GLN A 250 -14.64 -20.63 -3.55
CA GLN A 250 -14.36 -19.66 -4.61
C GLN A 250 -14.16 -20.34 -5.96
N LYS A 251 -13.48 -21.50 -5.98
CA LYS A 251 -13.32 -22.32 -7.18
C LYS A 251 -14.68 -22.77 -7.75
N LEU A 252 -15.60 -23.20 -6.88
CA LEU A 252 -16.98 -23.53 -7.25
C LEU A 252 -17.71 -22.30 -7.83
N SER A 253 -17.69 -21.16 -7.14
CA SER A 253 -18.34 -19.92 -7.61
C SER A 253 -17.84 -19.48 -8.99
N ASN A 254 -16.51 -19.53 -9.20
CA ASN A 254 -15.87 -19.17 -10.46
C ASN A 254 -16.22 -20.13 -11.60
N CYS A 255 -16.19 -21.44 -11.34
CA CYS A 255 -16.62 -22.47 -12.29
C CYS A 255 -18.08 -22.24 -12.72
N LEU A 256 -19.00 -22.07 -11.76
CA LEU A 256 -20.42 -21.85 -12.06
C LEU A 256 -20.67 -20.59 -12.87
N LYS A 257 -19.98 -19.48 -12.54
CA LYS A 257 -20.03 -18.27 -13.37
C LYS A 257 -19.58 -18.60 -14.79
N SER A 258 -18.42 -19.22 -14.99
CA SER A 258 -17.94 -19.54 -16.35
C SER A 258 -18.92 -20.39 -17.17
N LEU A 259 -19.62 -21.34 -16.53
CA LEU A 259 -20.63 -22.19 -17.16
C LEU A 259 -21.84 -21.38 -17.63
N VAL A 260 -22.36 -20.49 -16.78
CA VAL A 260 -23.51 -19.62 -17.10
C VAL A 260 -23.23 -18.74 -18.33
N TYR A 261 -22.01 -18.27 -18.50
CA TYR A 261 -21.62 -17.44 -19.65
C TYR A 261 -21.20 -18.26 -20.88
N SER A 262 -21.14 -19.60 -20.78
CA SER A 262 -20.79 -20.52 -21.85
C SER A 262 -22.02 -21.28 -22.38
N THR A 263 -22.91 -20.56 -23.07
CA THR A 263 -24.16 -21.11 -23.61
C THR A 263 -23.94 -22.33 -24.52
N ASP A 264 -22.89 -22.34 -25.34
CA ASP A 264 -22.54 -23.48 -26.20
C ASP A 264 -22.12 -24.72 -25.39
N THR A 265 -21.48 -24.52 -24.24
CA THR A 265 -21.13 -25.62 -23.34
C THR A 265 -22.38 -26.18 -22.69
N LEU A 266 -23.26 -25.33 -22.18
CA LEU A 266 -24.50 -25.76 -21.54
C LEU A 266 -25.40 -26.58 -22.49
N LYS A 267 -25.47 -26.21 -23.78
CA LYS A 267 -26.24 -26.95 -24.81
C LYS A 267 -25.78 -28.41 -25.01
N LYS A 268 -24.54 -28.76 -24.66
CA LYS A 268 -24.04 -30.15 -24.76
C LYS A 268 -24.70 -31.09 -23.74
N TYR A 269 -25.25 -30.53 -22.66
CA TYR A 269 -25.75 -31.30 -21.52
C TYR A 269 -27.27 -31.24 -21.48
N LYS A 270 -27.92 -32.40 -21.64
CA LYS A 270 -29.39 -32.49 -21.67
C LYS A 270 -30.08 -31.91 -20.43
N CYS A 271 -29.44 -32.00 -19.27
CA CYS A 271 -30.02 -31.53 -18.00
C CYS A 271 -30.12 -30.01 -17.89
N THR A 272 -29.45 -29.24 -18.75
CA THR A 272 -29.51 -27.77 -18.71
C THR A 272 -30.78 -27.21 -19.33
N ASN A 273 -31.49 -28.00 -20.16
CA ASN A 273 -32.69 -27.61 -20.90
C ASN A 273 -32.53 -26.30 -21.70
N MET A 274 -31.31 -25.95 -22.13
CA MET A 274 -31.07 -24.75 -22.93
C MET A 274 -31.71 -24.85 -24.33
N SER A 275 -32.44 -23.80 -24.74
CA SER A 275 -33.04 -23.72 -26.06
C SER A 275 -32.01 -23.33 -27.14
N ASP A 276 -32.28 -23.68 -28.40
CA ASP A 276 -31.43 -23.30 -29.55
C ASP A 276 -31.60 -21.84 -30.00
N ALA A 277 -32.49 -21.08 -29.36
CA ALA A 277 -32.76 -19.69 -29.71
C ALA A 277 -31.50 -18.82 -29.57
N LYS A 278 -31.23 -17.96 -30.57
CA LYS A 278 -30.11 -17.02 -30.52
C LYS A 278 -30.33 -16.04 -29.37
N PRO A 279 -29.33 -15.80 -28.50
CA PRO A 279 -29.51 -14.91 -27.38
C PRO A 279 -29.74 -13.46 -27.83
N ASN A 280 -30.81 -12.81 -27.37
CA ASN A 280 -31.03 -11.38 -27.62
C ASN A 280 -30.17 -10.57 -26.64
N TRP A 281 -29.22 -9.79 -27.15
CA TRP A 281 -28.10 -9.20 -26.38
C TRP A 281 -28.56 -8.16 -25.33
N TYR A 282 -29.81 -7.69 -25.42
CA TYR A 282 -30.39 -6.72 -24.51
C TYR A 282 -31.59 -7.34 -23.75
N GLY A 283 -31.34 -7.87 -22.54
CA GLY A 283 -32.35 -7.83 -21.46
C GLY A 283 -32.94 -9.14 -20.93
N SER A 284 -32.70 -10.33 -21.50
CA SER A 284 -33.37 -11.57 -21.04
C SER A 284 -32.46 -12.80 -20.84
N HIS A 285 -31.14 -12.64 -20.87
CA HIS A 285 -30.19 -13.74 -20.70
C HIS A 285 -30.17 -14.39 -19.30
N SER A 286 -30.92 -13.85 -18.33
CA SER A 286 -30.70 -14.11 -16.90
C SER A 286 -31.51 -15.24 -16.27
N ILE A 287 -32.51 -15.81 -16.94
CA ILE A 287 -33.37 -16.84 -16.30
C ILE A 287 -33.06 -18.24 -16.83
N GLU A 288 -33.15 -18.49 -18.14
CA GLU A 288 -32.93 -19.83 -18.72
C GLU A 288 -31.50 -20.35 -18.49
N ALA A 289 -30.48 -19.49 -18.64
CA ALA A 289 -29.09 -19.87 -18.42
C ALA A 289 -28.79 -20.23 -16.94
N TYR A 290 -29.66 -19.87 -16.00
CA TYR A 290 -29.49 -20.12 -14.58
C TYR A 290 -30.40 -21.25 -14.08
N MET A 291 -31.36 -21.76 -14.88
CA MET A 291 -32.29 -22.80 -14.45
C MET A 291 -31.58 -24.09 -14.01
N PHE A 292 -30.48 -24.46 -14.69
CA PHE A 292 -29.71 -25.65 -14.34
C PHE A 292 -29.10 -25.58 -12.94
N LEU A 293 -28.90 -24.39 -12.37
CA LEU A 293 -28.35 -24.21 -11.01
C LEU A 293 -29.31 -24.69 -9.92
N THR A 294 -30.58 -24.91 -10.26
CA THR A 294 -31.58 -25.51 -9.35
C THR A 294 -31.50 -27.04 -9.29
N ASP A 295 -30.84 -27.68 -10.28
CA ASP A 295 -30.65 -29.12 -10.35
C ASP A 295 -29.24 -29.49 -9.87
N LYS A 296 -29.18 -30.02 -8.65
CA LYS A 296 -27.92 -30.42 -7.99
C LYS A 296 -27.13 -31.48 -8.75
N GLU A 297 -27.80 -32.44 -9.35
CA GLU A 297 -27.13 -33.51 -10.08
C GLU A 297 -26.65 -33.02 -11.45
N CYS A 298 -27.40 -32.11 -12.08
CA CYS A 298 -26.92 -31.43 -13.29
C CYS A 298 -25.67 -30.60 -13.02
N VAL A 299 -25.65 -29.82 -11.94
CA VAL A 299 -24.48 -29.02 -11.53
C VAL A 299 -23.28 -29.91 -11.24
N LYS A 300 -23.45 -31.02 -10.48
CA LYS A 300 -22.38 -32.00 -10.24
C LYS A 300 -21.82 -32.57 -11.54
N THR A 301 -22.68 -32.89 -12.49
CA THR A 301 -22.29 -33.42 -13.80
C THR A 301 -21.45 -32.41 -14.59
N LEU A 302 -21.89 -31.15 -14.63
CA LEU A 302 -21.20 -30.08 -15.34
C LEU A 302 -19.84 -29.77 -14.71
N ILE A 303 -19.77 -29.66 -13.38
CA ILE A 303 -18.50 -29.41 -12.67
C ILE A 303 -17.49 -30.53 -12.95
N LYS A 304 -17.93 -31.78 -12.87
CA LYS A 304 -17.05 -32.94 -13.14
C LYS A 304 -16.51 -32.96 -14.58
N ALA A 305 -17.27 -32.44 -15.54
CA ALA A 305 -16.91 -32.52 -16.96
C ALA A 305 -16.16 -31.28 -17.47
N GLU A 306 -16.50 -30.09 -16.97
CA GLU A 306 -16.03 -28.81 -17.50
C GLU A 306 -15.13 -28.03 -16.54
N CYS A 307 -15.08 -28.42 -15.27
CA CYS A 307 -14.27 -27.77 -14.24
C CYS A 307 -13.24 -28.72 -13.63
N GLU A 308 -12.42 -28.21 -12.72
CA GLU A 308 -11.40 -29.01 -12.03
C GLU A 308 -12.04 -30.02 -11.06
N GLU A 309 -11.54 -31.26 -11.05
CA GLU A 309 -12.06 -32.35 -10.20
C GLU A 309 -11.98 -32.01 -8.70
N SER A 310 -11.00 -31.20 -8.28
CA SER A 310 -10.84 -30.75 -6.89
C SER A 310 -12.02 -29.93 -6.34
N ILE A 311 -12.89 -29.40 -7.22
CA ILE A 311 -14.10 -28.66 -6.82
C ILE A 311 -15.20 -29.59 -6.28
N MET A 312 -15.14 -30.88 -6.64
CA MET A 312 -16.11 -31.86 -6.17
C MET A 312 -15.99 -32.13 -4.66
N GLU A 313 -14.81 -31.88 -4.08
CA GLU A 313 -14.58 -31.93 -2.63
C GLU A 313 -15.30 -30.74 -1.95
N GLY A 314 -16.33 -31.01 -1.14
CA GLY A 314 -17.08 -29.98 -0.40
C GLY A 314 -18.24 -29.33 -1.16
N ILE A 315 -18.59 -29.81 -2.37
CA ILE A 315 -19.72 -29.25 -3.14
C ILE A 315 -21.05 -29.34 -2.39
N ASP A 316 -21.26 -30.42 -1.63
CA ASP A 316 -22.47 -30.63 -0.85
C ASP A 316 -22.56 -29.66 0.34
N GLU A 317 -21.43 -29.30 0.93
CA GLU A 317 -21.32 -28.34 2.04
C GLU A 317 -21.53 -26.89 1.57
N HIS A 318 -21.17 -26.58 0.32
CA HIS A 318 -21.25 -25.24 -0.24
C HIS A 318 -22.46 -25.01 -1.17
N TRP A 319 -23.40 -25.96 -1.24
CA TRP A 319 -24.57 -25.91 -2.13
C TRP A 319 -25.44 -24.65 -1.94
N THR A 320 -25.52 -24.11 -0.73
CA THR A 320 -26.27 -22.87 -0.43
C THR A 320 -25.70 -21.63 -1.13
N GLU A 321 -24.42 -21.64 -1.50
CA GLU A 321 -23.76 -20.54 -2.22
C GLU A 321 -24.12 -20.54 -3.72
N VAL A 322 -24.44 -21.71 -4.30
CA VAL A 322 -25.04 -21.82 -5.65
C VAL A 322 -26.34 -21.02 -5.72
N GLY A 323 -27.11 -21.04 -4.62
CA GLY A 323 -28.29 -20.19 -4.42
C GLY A 323 -28.01 -18.69 -4.45
N ARG A 324 -26.83 -18.23 -4.01
CA ARG A 324 -26.46 -16.80 -4.04
C ARG A 324 -26.04 -16.34 -5.42
N VAL A 325 -25.43 -17.20 -6.24
CA VAL A 325 -25.15 -16.91 -7.66
C VAL A 325 -26.47 -16.65 -8.41
N MET A 326 -27.54 -17.39 -8.08
CA MET A 326 -28.89 -17.13 -8.58
C MET A 326 -29.48 -15.81 -8.07
N ALA A 327 -29.27 -15.46 -6.79
CA ALA A 327 -29.79 -14.23 -6.20
C ALA A 327 -29.10 -12.96 -6.73
N GLY A 328 -27.77 -12.98 -6.93
CA GLY A 328 -27.01 -11.86 -7.50
C GLY A 328 -27.30 -11.57 -8.97
N ALA A 329 -27.81 -12.57 -9.71
CA ALA A 329 -28.27 -12.41 -11.08
C ALA A 329 -29.68 -11.78 -11.20
N SER A 330 -30.43 -11.71 -10.09
CA SER A 330 -31.78 -11.12 -10.02
C SER A 330 -31.81 -9.64 -9.61
N THR A 331 -30.67 -9.06 -9.20
CA THR A 331 -30.59 -7.68 -8.67
C THR A 331 -29.91 -6.68 -9.62
N ASN A 332 -29.72 -7.01 -10.91
CA ASN A 332 -29.26 -6.08 -11.94
C ASN A 332 -30.29 -5.92 -13.05
#